data_AF-C5YLD2-F1
#
_entry.id   AF-C5YLD2-F1
#
_cell.length_a   1.000
_cell.length_b   1.000
_cell.length_c   1.000
_cell.angle_alpha   90.00
_cell.angle_beta   90.00
_cell.angle_gamma   90.00
#
_symmetry.space_group_name_H-M   'P 1'
#
loop_
_entity.id
_entity.type
_entity.pdbx_description
1 polymer ?
#
loop_
_entity_poly.entity_id
_entity_poly.type
_entity_poly.pdbx_seq_one_letter_code
_entity_poly.pdbx_strand_id
1 'polypeptide(L)'
;MAKAVAMLMALAVVVAVSSGGASADCNIAALASCNAAVIQGAKPTAMCCSSLRAQEPCLCTYQNNPKYGKYHPNARKMVTSCGMAIPNC
;
A
#
# COMPACT_ATOMS: atom_id res chain seq x y z
N MET A 1 11.72 52.59 7.09
CA MET A 1 11.34 51.89 8.34
C MET A 1 9.83 51.69 8.31
N ALA A 2 9.38 50.51 8.75
CA ALA A 2 8.00 50.08 8.95
C ALA A 2 7.23 49.46 7.75
N LYS A 3 7.36 48.12 7.70
CA LYS A 3 6.25 47.15 7.65
C LYS A 3 5.40 47.16 6.37
N ALA A 4 5.72 46.37 5.35
CA ALA A 4 5.49 44.93 5.30
C ALA A 4 4.08 44.54 5.81
N VAL A 5 3.09 44.66 4.93
CA VAL A 5 1.81 43.93 5.03
C VAL A 5 1.44 43.55 3.58
N ALA A 6 2.04 42.48 3.04
CA ALA A 6 1.56 41.12 3.20
C ALA A 6 0.13 40.95 2.69
N MET A 7 -0.05 40.87 1.36
CA MET A 7 -1.14 40.12 0.75
C MET A 7 -0.56 39.36 -0.44
N LEU A 8 0.22 38.33 -0.11
CA LEU A 8 0.72 37.34 -1.06
C LEU A 8 -0.48 36.56 -1.59
N MET A 9 -0.66 36.72 -2.89
CA MET A 9 -1.57 36.01 -3.75
C MET A 9 -1.50 34.49 -3.56
N ALA A 10 -2.69 33.90 -3.51
CA ALA A 10 -3.05 32.62 -4.10
C ALA A 10 -2.09 31.44 -3.87
N LEU A 11 -2.32 30.70 -2.78
CA LEU A 11 -2.15 29.25 -2.82
C LEU A 11 -3.52 28.60 -2.72
N ALA A 12 -4.14 28.40 -3.88
CA ALA A 12 -5.20 27.42 -4.02
C ALA A 12 -4.58 26.03 -3.76
N VAL A 13 -4.77 25.52 -2.56
CA VAL A 13 -4.40 24.16 -2.19
C VAL A 13 -5.30 23.23 -2.99
N VAL A 14 -4.79 22.76 -4.13
CA VAL A 14 -5.31 21.58 -4.80
C VAL A 14 -5.06 20.39 -3.88
N VAL A 15 -6.10 20.02 -3.13
CA VAL A 15 -6.15 18.75 -2.41
C VAL A 15 -6.19 17.66 -3.49
N ALA A 16 -5.02 17.17 -3.88
CA ALA A 16 -4.91 15.90 -4.56
C ALA A 16 -5.37 14.85 -3.54
N VAL A 17 -6.60 14.38 -3.69
CA VAL A 17 -7.10 13.24 -2.93
C VAL A 17 -6.23 12.05 -3.36
N SER A 18 -5.21 11.76 -2.56
CA SER A 18 -4.59 10.44 -2.60
C SER A 18 -5.62 9.51 -1.98
N SER A 19 -6.31 8.78 -2.86
CA SER A 19 -7.13 7.62 -2.49
C SER A 19 -6.22 6.56 -1.86
N GLY A 20 -5.94 6.72 -0.57
CA GLY A 20 -5.19 5.82 0.28
C GLY A 20 -5.73 6.01 1.68
N GLY A 21 -6.84 5.32 1.96
CA GLY A 21 -7.56 5.42 3.22
C GLY A 21 -6.63 5.15 4.40
N ALA A 22 -6.80 5.97 5.44
CA ALA A 22 -6.26 5.86 6.79
C ALA A 22 -4.79 5.40 6.88
N SER A 23 -3.93 6.32 7.31
CA SER A 23 -2.54 6.13 7.70
C SER A 23 -2.28 4.90 8.60
N ALA A 24 -2.27 3.70 8.02
CA ALA A 24 -1.30 2.68 8.34
C ALA A 24 -0.08 3.05 7.48
N ASP A 25 1.06 3.29 8.12
CA ASP A 25 2.32 3.41 7.38
C ASP A 25 2.48 2.13 6.55
N CYS A 26 2.30 2.21 5.23
CA CYS A 26 2.28 1.04 4.36
C CYS A 26 3.66 0.42 4.31
N ASN A 27 3.93 -0.49 5.24
CA ASN A 27 5.26 -1.00 5.51
C ASN A 27 5.46 -2.38 4.86
N ILE A 28 6.08 -2.39 3.69
CA ILE A 28 6.44 -3.64 2.99
C ILE A 28 7.34 -4.54 3.85
N ALA A 29 8.17 -3.98 4.74
CA ALA A 29 9.04 -4.78 5.59
C ALA A 29 8.24 -5.64 6.58
N ALA A 30 7.05 -5.22 6.99
CA ALA A 30 6.16 -6.03 7.83
C ALA A 30 5.59 -7.27 7.11
N LEU A 31 5.74 -7.34 5.78
CA LEU A 31 5.41 -8.50 4.94
C LEU A 31 6.62 -9.40 4.67
N ALA A 32 7.74 -9.23 5.38
CA ALA A 32 8.93 -10.09 5.21
C ALA A 32 8.62 -11.59 5.42
N SER A 33 7.67 -11.91 6.31
CA SER A 33 7.17 -13.28 6.54
C SER A 33 6.42 -13.87 5.32
N CYS A 34 6.02 -13.03 4.37
CA CYS A 34 5.36 -13.40 3.12
C CYS A 34 6.33 -13.58 1.94
N ASN A 35 7.64 -13.33 2.10
CA ASN A 35 8.60 -13.39 0.98
C ASN A 35 8.57 -14.73 0.23
N ALA A 36 8.46 -15.86 0.95
CA ALA A 36 8.36 -17.16 0.31
C ALA A 36 7.09 -17.29 -0.56
N ALA A 37 5.96 -16.73 -0.10
CA ALA A 37 4.71 -16.74 -0.87
C ALA A 37 4.78 -15.81 -2.10
N VAL A 38 5.38 -14.62 -1.95
CA VAL A 38 5.47 -13.62 -3.02
C VAL A 38 6.53 -13.99 -4.07
N ILE A 39 7.70 -14.46 -3.65
CA ILE A 39 8.83 -14.77 -4.53
C ILE A 39 8.69 -16.18 -5.13
N GLN A 40 8.41 -17.18 -4.29
CA GLN A 40 8.43 -18.60 -4.70
C GLN A 40 7.03 -19.17 -4.97
N GLY A 41 5.96 -18.41 -4.69
CA GLY A 41 4.58 -18.93 -4.80
C GLY A 41 4.24 -19.97 -3.73
N ALA A 42 5.01 -20.03 -2.64
CA ALA A 42 4.77 -20.95 -1.54
C ALA A 42 3.46 -20.61 -0.78
N LYS A 43 2.95 -21.58 -0.01
CA LYS A 43 1.77 -21.36 0.83
C LYS A 43 2.09 -20.31 1.92
N PRO A 44 1.26 -19.25 2.09
CA PRO A 44 1.49 -18.26 3.14
C PRO A 44 1.29 -18.85 4.54
N THR A 45 2.08 -18.37 5.49
CA THR A 45 1.95 -18.71 6.91
C THR A 45 0.81 -17.91 7.55
N ALA A 46 0.31 -18.37 8.70
CA ALA A 46 -0.72 -17.64 9.45
C ALA A 46 -0.25 -16.20 9.81
N MET A 47 1.03 -16.05 10.17
CA MET A 47 1.62 -14.74 10.48
C MET A 47 1.68 -13.84 9.25
N CYS A 48 2.06 -14.37 8.09
CA CYS A 48 1.98 -13.62 6.83
C CYS A 48 0.56 -13.14 6.55
N CYS A 49 -0.44 -14.03 6.68
CA CYS A 49 -1.83 -13.66 6.45
C CYS A 49 -2.33 -12.60 7.44
N SER A 50 -1.95 -12.66 8.73
CA SER A 50 -2.31 -11.60 9.69
C SER A 50 -1.68 -10.26 9.34
N SER A 51 -0.39 -10.23 9.00
CA SER A 51 0.30 -8.99 8.57
C SER A 51 -0.31 -8.41 7.29
N LEU A 52 -0.65 -9.27 6.33
CA LEU A 52 -1.27 -8.87 5.08
C LEU A 52 -2.65 -8.25 5.30
N ARG A 53 -3.45 -8.83 6.23
CA ARG A 53 -4.79 -8.34 6.56
C ARG A 53 -4.75 -7.00 7.28
N ALA A 54 -3.74 -6.81 8.14
CA ALA A 54 -3.48 -5.52 8.79
C ALA A 54 -3.11 -4.41 7.79
N GLN A 55 -2.66 -4.77 6.59
CA GLN A 55 -2.28 -3.85 5.51
C GLN A 55 -3.22 -3.90 4.31
N GLU A 56 -4.44 -4.40 4.48
CA GLU A 56 -5.49 -4.37 3.46
C GLU A 56 -5.64 -3.01 2.75
N PRO A 57 -5.67 -1.84 3.45
CA PRO A 57 -5.77 -0.54 2.77
C PRO A 57 -4.57 -0.19 1.88
N CYS A 58 -3.41 -0.82 2.11
CA CYS A 58 -2.18 -0.59 1.36
C CYS A 58 -2.02 -1.50 0.13
N LEU A 59 -2.86 -2.54 0.00
CA LEU A 59 -2.74 -3.52 -1.09
C LEU A 59 -2.86 -2.87 -2.46
N CYS A 60 -3.71 -1.86 -2.62
CA CYS A 60 -3.82 -1.08 -3.86
C CYS A 60 -2.54 -0.33 -4.19
N THR A 61 -1.91 0.29 -3.20
CA THR A 61 -0.64 1.00 -3.39
C THR A 61 0.45 0.04 -3.86
N TYR A 62 0.46 -1.19 -3.35
CA TYR A 62 1.41 -2.21 -3.80
C TYR A 62 1.10 -2.74 -5.18
N GLN A 63 -0.17 -2.95 -5.51
CA GLN A 63 -0.62 -3.40 -6.82
C GLN A 63 -0.36 -2.35 -7.92
N ASN A 64 -0.49 -1.06 -7.60
CA ASN A 64 -0.25 0.02 -8.55
C ASN A 64 1.24 0.36 -8.73
N ASN A 65 2.12 -0.20 -7.91
CA ASN A 65 3.54 0.09 -8.00
C ASN A 65 4.22 -0.84 -9.04
N PRO A 66 4.73 -0.30 -10.17
CA PRO A 66 5.30 -1.12 -11.25
C PRO A 66 6.52 -1.93 -10.81
N LYS A 67 7.21 -1.53 -9.73
CA LYS A 67 8.35 -2.29 -9.17
C LYS A 67 7.96 -3.69 -8.72
N TYR A 68 6.70 -3.89 -8.33
CA TYR A 68 6.19 -5.18 -7.86
C TYR A 68 5.52 -6.00 -8.97
N GLY A 69 5.42 -5.49 -10.19
CA GLY A 69 4.71 -6.14 -11.32
C GLY A 69 5.05 -7.61 -11.51
N LYS A 70 6.34 -7.96 -11.43
CA LYS A 70 6.83 -9.35 -11.54
C LYS A 70 6.30 -10.31 -10.47
N TYR A 71 5.89 -9.78 -9.32
CA TYR A 71 5.38 -10.55 -8.19
C TYR A 71 3.85 -10.59 -8.11
N HIS A 72 3.13 -9.80 -8.93
CA HIS A 72 1.67 -9.74 -8.89
C HIS A 72 0.97 -11.10 -9.01
N PRO A 73 1.41 -12.05 -9.85
CA PRO A 73 0.76 -13.36 -9.94
C PRO A 73 0.78 -14.11 -8.61
N ASN A 74 1.94 -14.10 -7.94
CA ASN A 74 2.13 -14.76 -6.66
C ASN A 74 1.49 -13.98 -5.50
N ALA A 75 1.55 -12.65 -5.54
CA ALA A 75 0.88 -11.80 -4.56
C ALA A 75 -0.64 -12.00 -4.59
N ARG A 76 -1.25 -12.11 -5.79
CA ARG A 76 -2.69 -12.43 -5.93
C ARG A 76 -3.02 -13.80 -5.35
N LYS A 77 -2.20 -14.82 -5.65
CA LYS A 77 -2.36 -16.17 -5.06
C LYS A 77 -2.19 -16.18 -3.54
N MET A 78 -1.28 -15.37 -3.00
CA MET A 78 -1.08 -15.21 -1.58
C MET A 78 -2.32 -14.60 -0.90
N VAL A 79 -2.85 -13.52 -1.45
CA VAL A 79 -4.09 -12.85 -0.97
C VAL A 79 -5.26 -13.85 -0.92
N THR A 80 -5.50 -14.58 -2.02
CA THR A 80 -6.57 -15.58 -2.07
C THR A 80 -6.31 -16.77 -1.14
N SER A 81 -5.07 -17.22 -1.00
CA SER A 81 -4.70 -18.31 -0.07
C SER A 81 -4.90 -17.91 1.40
N CYS A 82 -4.83 -16.62 1.72
CA CYS A 82 -5.14 -16.08 3.04
C CYS A 82 -6.64 -15.83 3.27
N GLY A 83 -7.49 -16.15 2.29
CA GLY A 83 -8.94 -15.94 2.34
C GLY A 83 -9.37 -14.49 2.16
N MET A 84 -8.50 -13.64 1.62
CA MET A 84 -8.81 -12.24 1.33
C MET A 84 -9.29 -12.08 -0.11
N ALA A 85 -10.18 -11.12 -0.34
CA ALA A 85 -10.53 -10.71 -1.69
C ALA A 85 -9.37 -9.93 -2.31
N ILE A 86 -9.14 -10.11 -3.61
CA ILE A 86 -8.21 -9.26 -4.34
C ILE A 86 -8.89 -7.89 -4.48
N PRO A 87 -8.27 -6.80 -3.98
CA PRO A 87 -8.86 -5.48 -4.10
C PRO A 87 -8.90 -5.09 -5.59
N ASN A 88 -10.01 -4.47 -6.00
CA ASN A 88 -10.09 -3.81 -7.30
C ASN A 88 -9.63 -2.38 -7.10
N CYS A 89 -8.40 -2.15 -7.57
CA CYS A 89 -7.73 -0.88 -7.70
C CYS A 89 -7.41 -0.72 -9.20
#